data_AF-A0A1V0P4H9-F1
#
_entry.id   AF-A0A1V0P4H9-F1
#
_cell.length_a   1.000
_cell.length_b   1.000
_cell.length_c   1.000
_cell.angle_alpha   90.00
_cell.angle_beta   90.00
_cell.angle_gamma   90.00
#
_symmetry.space_group_name_H-M   'P 1'
#
loop_
_entity.id
_entity.type
_entity.pdbx_description
1 polymer ?
#
loop_
_entity_poly.entity_id
_entity_poly.type
_entity_poly.pdbx_seq_one_letter_code
_entity_poly.pdbx_strand_id
1 'polypeptide(L)' 'MENIKMITRYRTFDIKMNDSRKFIITFDSQFLNRFPYEFEESFEIVSEARDAIDRYWRNENRKFSEGMLI' A
#
# COMPACT_ATOMS: atom_id res chain seq x y z
N MET A 1 -14.94 -14.89 8.97
CA MET A 1 -13.60 -14.29 9.14
C MET A 1 -12.91 -14.43 7.80
N GLU A 2 -12.64 -13.33 7.10
CA GLU A 2 -11.88 -13.36 5.85
C GLU A 2 -10.44 -13.82 6.17
N ASN A 3 -9.96 -14.85 5.49
CA ASN A 3 -8.58 -15.29 5.61
C ASN A 3 -7.71 -14.36 4.76
N ILE A 4 -6.79 -13.65 5.41
CA ILE A 4 -5.89 -12.72 4.76
C ILE A 4 -4.50 -13.35 4.78
N LYS A 5 -4.00 -13.73 3.60
CA LYS A 5 -2.67 -14.31 3.45
C LYS A 5 -1.68 -13.26 2.99
N MET A 6 -0.57 -13.08 3.71
CA MET A 6 0.55 -12.28 3.24
C MET A 6 1.17 -12.92 1.99
N ILE A 7 1.28 -12.16 0.91
CA ILE A 7 1.85 -12.63 -0.35
C ILE A 7 3.29 -12.16 -0.46
N THR A 8 3.51 -10.87 -0.31
CA THR A 8 4.84 -10.26 -0.43
C THR A 8 4.87 -8.90 0.25
N ARG A 9 6.08 -8.35 0.40
CA ARG A 9 6.31 -6.99 0.87
C ARG A 9 6.96 -6.19 -0.25
N TYR A 10 6.51 -4.96 -0.45
CA TYR A 10 7.09 -4.04 -1.42
C TYR A 10 7.29 -2.68 -0.77
N ARG A 11 8.57 -2.26 -0.63
CA ARG A 11 8.96 -1.07 0.15
C ARG A 11 8.43 -1.16 1.59
N THR A 12 7.59 -0.20 1.99
CA THR A 12 6.97 -0.09 3.31
C THR A 12 5.53 -0.62 3.34
N PHE A 13 5.10 -1.32 2.29
CA PHE A 13 3.75 -1.86 2.18
C PHE A 13 3.77 -3.39 2.17
N ASP A 14 2.84 -3.98 2.92
CA ASP A 14 2.50 -5.38 2.83
C ASP A 14 1.41 -5.57 1.78
N ILE A 15 1.65 -6.50 0.86
CA ILE A 15 0.67 -6.93 -0.14
C ILE A 15 0.11 -8.26 0.34
N LYS A 16 -1.17 -8.24 0.70
CA LYS A 16 -1.92 -9.39 1.20
C LYS A 16 -3.00 -9.76 0.19
N MET A 17 -3.46 -11.00 0.20
CA MET A 17 -4.57 -11.43 -0.64
C MET A 17 -5.66 -12.01 0.25
N ASN A 18 -6.91 -11.62 0.00
CA ASN A 18 -8.06 -12.20 0.68
C ASN A 18 -8.58 -13.46 -0.04
N ASP A 19 -9.57 -14.12 0.57
CA ASP A 19 -10.23 -15.30 0.00
C ASP A 19 -10.91 -15.03 -1.36
N SER A 20 -11.27 -13.77 -1.63
CA SER A 20 -11.84 -13.33 -2.91
C SER A 20 -10.78 -13.07 -3.99
N ARG A 21 -9.52 -13.46 -3.76
CA ARG A 21 -8.35 -13.22 -4.64
C ARG A 21 -8.06 -11.74 -4.92
N LYS A 22 -8.57 -10.85 -4.08
CA LYS A 22 -8.28 -9.42 -4.14
C LYS A 22 -7.02 -9.13 -3.36
N PHE A 23 -6.12 -8.34 -3.95
CA PHE A 23 -4.95 -7.84 -3.23
C PHE A 23 -5.32 -6.64 -2.38
N ILE A 24 -5.01 -6.74 -1.09
CA ILE A 24 -5.13 -5.69 -0.09
C ILE A 24 -3.73 -5.18 0.21
N ILE A 25 -3.52 -3.88 0.05
CA ILE A 25 -2.23 -3.24 0.31
C ILE A 25 -2.35 -2.46 1.61
N THR A 26 -1.57 -2.88 2.60
CA THR A 26 -1.55 -2.22 3.92
C THR A 26 -0.16 -1.66 4.20
N PHE A 27 -0.11 -0.40 4.62
CA PHE A 27 1.14 0.23 5.04
C PHE A 27 1.62 -0.33 6.39
N ASP A 28 2.88 -0.77 6.44
CA ASP A 28 3.52 -1.19 7.69
C ASP A 28 3.94 0.03 8.50
N SER A 29 3.10 0.42 9.45
CA SER A 29 3.28 1.60 10.29
C SER A 29 4.55 1.59 11.13
N GLN A 30 5.17 0.42 11.34
CA GLN A 30 6.40 0.27 12.12
C GLN A 30 7.58 1.05 11.53
N PHE A 31 7.56 1.30 10.21
CA PHE A 31 8.69 1.94 9.53
C PHE A 31 8.63 3.46 9.47
N LEU A 32 7.45 4.06 9.64
CA LEU A 32 7.26 5.48 9.33
C LEU A 32 6.46 6.29 10.36
N ASN A 33 6.09 5.71 11.50
CA ASN A 33 5.34 6.40 12.57
C ASN A 33 4.10 7.15 12.03
N ARG A 34 3.52 6.62 10.95
CA ARG A 34 2.35 7.17 10.25
C ARG A 34 1.16 6.26 10.45
N PHE A 35 -0.03 6.85 10.35
CA PHE A 35 -1.26 6.09 10.35
C PHE A 35 -1.24 5.03 9.23
N PRO A 36 -1.68 3.80 9.52
CA PRO A 36 -1.79 2.77 8.51
C PRO A 36 -2.70 3.27 7.38
N TYR A 37 -2.20 3.18 6.15
CA TYR A 37 -2.93 3.50 4.94
C TYR A 37 -3.30 2.20 4.23
N GLU A 38 -4.57 2.04 3.93
CA GLU A 38 -5.11 0.97 3.10
C GLU A 38 -5.61 1.59 1.81
N PHE A 39 -5.22 1.01 0.67
CA PHE A 39 -5.76 1.43 -0.61
C PHE A 39 -7.20 0.91 -0.73
N GLU A 40 -8.15 1.79 -1.08
CA GLU A 40 -9.55 1.39 -1.32
C GLU A 40 -9.70 0.47 -2.54
N GLU A 41 -8.77 0.56 -3.49
CA GLU A 41 -8.77 -0.23 -4.71
C GLU A 41 -8.19 -1.64 -4.45
N SER A 42 -8.98 -2.66 -4.79
CA SER A 42 -8.53 -4.04 -4.82
C SER A 42 -7.87 -4.36 -6.15
N PHE A 43 -6.65 -4.89 -6.13
CA PHE A 43 -5.95 -5.28 -7.36
C PHE A 43 -6.15 -6.76 -7.67
N GLU A 44 -6.09 -7.13 -8.95
CA GLU A 44 -6.15 -8.53 -9.41
C GLU A 44 -4.77 -9.13 -9.64
N ILE A 45 -3.73 -8.30 -9.75
CA ILE A 45 -2.34 -8.73 -9.98
C ILE A 45 -1.37 -7.93 -9.09
N VAL A 46 -0.34 -8.59 -8.57
CA VAL A 46 0.71 -7.96 -7.73
C VAL A 46 1.41 -6.79 -8.43
N SER A 47 1.52 -6.81 -9.77
CA SER A 47 2.16 -5.71 -10.51
C SER A 47 1.37 -4.41 -10.38
N GLU A 48 0.04 -4.47 -10.46
CA GLU A 48 -0.83 -3.30 -10.33
C GLU A 48 -0.72 -2.71 -8.92
N ALA A 49 -0.64 -3.58 -7.91
CA ALA A 49 -0.41 -3.19 -6.53
C ALA A 49 0.94 -2.44 -6.36
N ARG A 50 2.00 -2.90 -7.03
CA ARG A 50 3.31 -2.22 -7.02
C ARG A 50 3.24 -0.85 -7.70
N ASP A 51 2.56 -0.75 -8.83
CA ASP A 51 2.39 0.51 -9.56
C ASP A 51 1.58 1.53 -8.75
N ALA A 52 0.58 1.08 -7.98
CA ALA A 52 -0.17 1.93 -7.06
C ALA A 52 0.71 2.45 -5.92
N ILE A 53 1.52 1.57 -5.31
CA ILE A 53 2.50 1.95 -4.27
C ILE A 53 3.51 2.96 -4.81
N ASP A 54 4.04 2.75 -6.02
CA ASP A 54 4.99 3.68 -6.61
C ASP A 54 4.35 5.03 -6.95
N ARG A 55 3.09 5.05 -7.39
CA ARG A 55 2.32 6.30 -7.58
C ARG A 55 2.07 7.03 -6.26
N TYR A 56 1.72 6.33 -5.19
CA TYR A 56 1.58 6.91 -3.85
C TYR A 56 2.87 7.63 -3.44
N TRP A 57 4.01 6.95 -3.54
CA TRP A 57 5.29 7.53 -3.16
C TRP A 57 5.70 8.73 -4.02
N ARG A 58 5.43 8.70 -5.33
CA ARG A 58 5.65 9.87 -6.20
C ARG A 58 4.83 11.07 -5.75
N ASN A 59 3.57 10.85 -5.39
CA ASN A 59 2.68 11.92 -4.95
C ASN A 59 3.09 12.47 -3.58
N GLU A 60 3.46 11.60 -2.65
CA GLU A 60 3.98 12.02 -1.33
C GLU A 60 5.31 12.78 -1.46
N ASN A 61 6.24 12.32 -2.29
CA ASN A 61 7.47 13.06 -2.58
C ASN A 61 7.20 14.43 -3.18
N ARG A 62 6.19 14.53 -4.05
CA ARG A 62 5.77 15.80 -4.64
C ARG A 62 5.22 16.75 -3.58
N LYS A 63 4.29 16.31 -2.74
CA LYS A 63 3.75 17.12 -1.63
C LYS A 63 4.86 17.58 -0.67
N PHE A 64 5.80 16.69 -0.35
CA PHE A 64 6.97 17.04 0.46
C PHE A 64 7.82 18.13 -0.19
N SER A 65 8.10 17.99 -1.49
CA SER A 65 8.87 18.98 -2.26
C SER A 65 8.15 20.33 -2.40
N GLU A 66 6.82 20.31 -2.44
CA GLU A 66 5.97 21.50 -2.50
C GLU A 66 5.71 22.12 -1.10
N GLY A 67 6.29 21.58 -0.03
CA GLY A 67 6.11 22.08 1.34
C GLY A 67 4.71 21.88 1.93
N MET A 68 3.86 21.09 1.26
CA MET A 68 2.49 20.77 1.68
C MET A 68 2.45 19.59 2.67
N LEU A 69 3.22 19.65 3.76
CA LEU A 69 3.01 18.73 4.87
C LEU A 69 1.80 19.18 5.69
N ILE A 70 0.80 18.30 5.80
CA ILE A 70 -0.13 18.24 6.94
C ILE A 70 0.52 17.43 8.05
#